data_AF-A0A7S2DJX8-F1
#
_entry.id   AF-A0A7S2DJX8-F1
#
_cell.length_a   1.000
_cell.length_b   1.000
_cell.length_c   1.000
_cell.angle_alpha   90.00
_cell.angle_beta   90.00
_cell.angle_gamma   90.00
#
_symmetry.space_group_name_H-M   'P 1'
#
loop_
_entity.id
_entity.type
_entity.pdbx_description
1 polymer ?
#
loop_
_entity_poly.entity_id
_entity_poly.type
_entity_poly.pdbx_seq_one_letter_code
_entity_poly.pdbx_strand_id
1 'polypeptide(L)'
;MYTYRAMEKSLGAPESHHVCKGLDYPELRRLDALEEDMAYFYGRQWRSEVTMTPATEAYVRRIEEVAADSSLAYLLVAHQYTRYLGDLFGGQMMGAMATQSLGLDENKGVAFYNFPKIVDQKAFITMWYGRLNELELSDQEKKSVVDE
;
A
#
# COMPACT_ATOMS: atom_id res chain seq x y z
N MET A 1 4.62 -0.88 -8.09
CA MET A 1 3.29 -0.97 -8.72
C MET A 1 2.60 -2.32 -8.47
N TYR A 2 3.17 -3.46 -8.89
CA TYR A 2 2.51 -4.77 -8.79
C TYR A 2 2.04 -5.17 -7.39
N THR A 3 2.86 -4.95 -6.35
CA THR A 3 2.49 -5.20 -4.95
C THR A 3 1.24 -4.42 -4.52
N TYR A 4 1.17 -3.13 -4.84
CA TYR A 4 -0.01 -2.31 -4.55
C TYR A 4 -1.21 -2.75 -5.38
N ARG A 5 -1.02 -3.10 -6.66
CA ARG A 5 -2.11 -3.64 -7.49
C ARG A 5 -2.73 -4.89 -6.86
N ALA A 6 -1.91 -5.83 -6.41
CA ALA A 6 -2.37 -7.05 -5.75
C ALA A 6 -3.12 -6.73 -4.44
N MET A 7 -2.49 -5.95 -3.57
CA MET A 7 -3.06 -5.57 -2.27
C MET A 7 -4.38 -4.80 -2.44
N GLU A 8 -4.39 -3.77 -3.30
CA GLU A 8 -5.55 -2.90 -3.52
C GLU A 8 -6.70 -3.62 -4.21
N LYS A 9 -6.41 -4.56 -5.11
CA LYS A 9 -7.42 -5.46 -5.69
C LYS A 9 -8.04 -6.35 -4.61
N SER A 10 -7.22 -6.94 -3.74
CA SER A 10 -7.70 -7.80 -2.64
C SER A 10 -8.53 -7.04 -1.59
N LEU A 11 -8.16 -5.80 -1.29
CA LEU A 11 -8.91 -4.93 -0.37
C LEU A 11 -10.23 -4.44 -0.99
N GLY A 12 -10.22 -4.09 -2.28
CA GLY A 12 -11.41 -3.63 -3.00
C GLY A 12 -12.39 -4.74 -3.42
N ALA A 13 -12.06 -6.01 -3.19
CA ALA A 13 -12.93 -7.12 -3.53
C ALA A 13 -14.20 -7.14 -2.66
N PRO A 14 -15.37 -7.50 -3.23
CA PRO A 14 -16.60 -7.65 -2.44
C PRO A 14 -16.43 -8.58 -1.24
N GLU A 15 -15.60 -9.62 -1.40
CA GLU A 15 -15.40 -10.66 -0.38
C GLU A 15 -14.22 -10.37 0.56
N SER A 16 -13.64 -9.16 0.48
CA SER A 16 -12.55 -8.77 1.36
C SER A 16 -12.99 -8.84 2.83
N HIS A 17 -12.09 -9.34 3.68
CA HIS A 17 -12.37 -9.58 5.08
C HIS A 17 -12.77 -8.28 5.79
N HIS A 18 -13.80 -8.35 6.64
CA HIS A 18 -14.41 -7.17 7.27
C HIS A 18 -13.39 -6.33 8.07
N VAL A 19 -12.45 -6.97 8.78
CA VAL A 19 -11.38 -6.28 9.51
C VAL A 19 -10.46 -5.47 8.59
N CYS A 20 -10.19 -5.98 7.38
CA CYS A 20 -9.35 -5.31 6.40
C CYS A 20 -10.07 -4.10 5.79
N LYS A 21 -11.37 -4.25 5.50
CA LYS A 21 -12.22 -3.14 5.05
C LYS A 21 -12.30 -2.01 6.08
N GLY A 22 -12.28 -2.33 7.37
CA GLY A 22 -12.25 -1.32 8.45
C GLY A 22 -11.00 -0.42 8.44
N LEU A 23 -9.95 -0.83 7.74
CA LEU A 23 -8.69 -0.08 7.58
C LEU A 23 -8.45 0.43 6.15
N ASP A 24 -9.37 0.15 5.23
CA ASP A 24 -9.22 0.46 3.82
C ASP A 24 -9.70 1.87 3.50
N TYR A 25 -8.79 2.83 3.61
CA TYR A 25 -9.04 4.23 3.31
C TYR A 25 -8.65 4.56 1.86
N PRO A 26 -9.57 5.09 1.02
CA PRO A 26 -9.26 5.49 -0.36
C PRO A 26 -8.09 6.48 -0.48
N GLU A 27 -7.84 7.27 0.57
CA GLU A 27 -6.74 8.24 0.67
C GLU A 27 -5.36 7.56 0.70
N LEU A 28 -5.29 6.31 1.14
CA LEU A 28 -4.06 5.52 1.20
C LEU A 28 -3.72 4.83 -0.12
N ARG A 29 -4.71 4.59 -1.00
CA ARG A 29 -4.50 3.89 -2.29
C ARG A 29 -3.43 4.58 -3.11
N ARG A 30 -2.47 3.81 -3.63
CA ARG A 30 -1.26 4.27 -4.33
C ARG A 30 -1.21 3.83 -5.79
N LEU A 31 -2.08 2.92 -6.24
CA LEU A 31 -1.99 2.37 -7.59
C LEU A 31 -2.01 3.48 -8.66
N ASP A 32 -2.93 4.43 -8.59
CA ASP A 32 -3.03 5.52 -9.56
C ASP A 32 -1.76 6.38 -9.59
N ALA A 33 -1.25 6.76 -8.40
CA ALA A 33 -0.03 7.53 -8.27
C ALA A 33 1.20 6.78 -8.82
N LEU A 34 1.27 5.46 -8.58
CA LEU A 34 2.31 4.61 -9.16
C LEU A 34 2.18 4.53 -10.68
N GLU A 35 0.97 4.43 -11.24
CA GLU A 35 0.79 4.40 -12.69
C GLU A 35 1.20 5.72 -13.36
N GLU A 36 1.00 6.86 -12.69
CA GLU A 36 1.51 8.17 -13.10
C GLU A 36 3.05 8.19 -13.11
N ASP A 37 3.68 7.75 -12.01
CA ASP A 37 5.14 7.67 -11.93
C ASP A 37 5.73 6.72 -12.98
N MET A 38 5.09 5.57 -13.23
CA MET A 38 5.52 4.65 -14.29
C MET A 38 5.44 5.31 -15.67
N ALA A 39 4.39 6.08 -15.95
CA ALA A 39 4.25 6.80 -17.21
C ALA A 39 5.29 7.92 -17.36
N TYR A 40 5.71 8.53 -16.26
CA TYR A 40 6.80 9.50 -16.27
C TYR A 40 8.16 8.87 -16.60
N PHE A 41 8.52 7.76 -15.94
CA PHE A 41 9.84 7.14 -16.11
C PHE A 41 9.98 6.27 -17.38
N TYR A 42 8.92 5.56 -17.78
CA TYR A 42 8.96 4.58 -18.86
C TYR A 42 8.06 4.96 -20.05
N GLY A 43 7.44 6.14 -20.01
CA GLY A 43 6.54 6.61 -21.07
C GLY A 43 5.19 5.88 -21.11
N ARG A 44 4.35 6.21 -22.10
CA ARG A 44 2.95 5.72 -22.18
C ARG A 44 2.82 4.20 -22.34
N GLN A 45 3.85 3.52 -22.83
CA GLN A 45 3.86 2.07 -23.06
C GLN A 45 4.49 1.28 -21.91
N TRP A 46 4.71 1.90 -20.76
CA TRP A 46 5.38 1.28 -19.61
C TRP A 46 4.84 -0.10 -19.22
N ARG A 47 3.55 -0.37 -19.45
CA ARG A 47 2.90 -1.66 -19.14
C ARG A 47 3.50 -2.84 -19.89
N SER A 48 4.00 -2.64 -21.11
CA SER A 48 4.67 -3.70 -21.89
C SER A 48 6.17 -3.79 -21.61
N GLU A 49 6.76 -2.80 -20.94
CA GLU A 49 8.21 -2.72 -20.72
C GLU A 49 8.63 -3.22 -19.33
N VAL A 50 7.72 -3.17 -18.36
CA VAL A 50 8.06 -3.41 -16.95
C VAL A 50 7.58 -4.78 -16.52
N THR A 51 8.51 -5.67 -16.17
CA THR A 51 8.21 -7.00 -15.64
C THR A 51 8.41 -7.05 -14.13
N MET A 52 7.76 -8.01 -13.46
CA MET A 52 8.05 -8.27 -12.05
C MET A 52 9.44 -8.86 -11.89
N THR A 53 10.13 -8.48 -10.83
CA THR A 53 11.32 -9.22 -10.37
C THR A 53 10.87 -10.44 -9.57
N PRO A 54 11.70 -11.49 -9.42
CA PRO A 54 11.32 -12.68 -8.63
C PRO A 54 10.89 -12.35 -7.19
N ALA A 55 11.50 -11.34 -6.57
CA ALA A 55 11.10 -10.86 -5.24
C ALA A 55 9.72 -10.18 -5.26
N THR A 56 9.41 -9.41 -6.30
CA THR A 56 8.08 -8.80 -6.47
C THR A 56 7.01 -9.86 -6.69
N GLU A 57 7.30 -10.88 -7.51
CA GLU A 57 6.40 -12.02 -7.75
C GLU A 57 6.13 -12.78 -6.45
N ALA A 58 7.16 -13.06 -5.66
CA ALA A 58 6.99 -13.74 -4.37
C ALA A 58 6.09 -12.95 -3.42
N TYR A 59 6.25 -11.63 -3.37
CA TYR A 59 5.41 -10.79 -2.52
C TYR A 59 3.97 -10.70 -3.03
N VAL A 60 3.78 -10.47 -4.34
CA VAL A 60 2.44 -10.50 -4.96
C VAL A 60 1.74 -11.82 -4.70
N ARG A 61 2.45 -12.94 -4.86
CA ARG A 61 1.92 -14.27 -4.60
C ARG A 61 1.48 -14.41 -3.15
N ARG A 62 2.27 -13.96 -2.17
CA ARG A 62 1.88 -14.03 -0.75
C ARG A 62 0.60 -13.24 -0.47
N ILE A 63 0.47 -12.03 -1.02
CA ILE A 63 -0.73 -11.21 -0.89
C ILE A 63 -1.96 -11.93 -1.47
N GLU A 64 -1.81 -12.54 -2.65
CA GLU A 64 -2.89 -13.27 -3.32
C GLU A 64 -3.27 -14.56 -2.58
N GLU A 65 -2.29 -15.31 -2.05
CA GLU A 65 -2.50 -16.50 -1.21
C GLU A 65 -3.30 -16.15 0.05
N VAL A 66 -2.87 -15.12 0.77
CA VAL A 66 -3.55 -14.64 1.99
C VAL A 66 -4.97 -14.16 1.67
N ALA A 67 -5.15 -13.43 0.58
CA ALA A 67 -6.46 -12.91 0.19
C ALA A 67 -7.44 -14.00 -0.27
N ALA A 68 -6.94 -15.09 -0.85
CA ALA A 68 -7.78 -16.17 -1.38
C ALA A 68 -8.28 -17.15 -0.31
N ASP A 69 -7.56 -17.29 0.81
CA ASP A 69 -7.94 -18.16 1.92
C ASP A 69 -8.70 -17.37 2.98
N SER A 70 -10.00 -17.68 3.16
CA SER A 70 -10.84 -17.02 4.16
C SER A 70 -10.32 -17.14 5.60
N SER A 71 -9.55 -18.18 5.91
CA SER A 71 -8.94 -18.38 7.22
C SER A 71 -7.68 -17.56 7.43
N LEU A 72 -7.13 -16.95 6.37
CA LEU A 72 -5.93 -16.11 6.40
C LEU A 72 -6.23 -14.65 6.03
N ALA A 73 -7.38 -14.36 5.41
CA ALA A 73 -7.65 -13.06 4.80
C ALA A 73 -7.50 -11.85 5.76
N TYR A 74 -7.70 -12.03 7.07
CA TYR A 74 -7.43 -10.99 8.07
C TYR A 74 -5.96 -10.55 8.13
N LEU A 75 -5.02 -11.38 7.70
CA LEU A 75 -3.59 -11.08 7.64
C LEU A 75 -3.24 -9.99 6.63
N LEU A 76 -4.15 -9.64 5.70
CA LEU A 76 -3.96 -8.45 4.85
C LEU A 76 -3.80 -7.16 5.66
N VAL A 77 -4.23 -7.13 6.94
CA VAL A 77 -3.93 -6.04 7.88
C VAL A 77 -2.42 -5.80 8.02
N ALA A 78 -1.60 -6.85 8.08
CA ALA A 78 -0.14 -6.74 8.20
C ALA A 78 0.49 -6.08 6.96
N HIS A 79 0.02 -6.43 5.77
CA HIS A 79 0.48 -5.81 4.52
C HIS A 79 0.05 -4.34 4.40
N GLN A 80 -1.20 -4.03 4.77
CA GLN A 80 -1.68 -2.64 4.81
C GLN A 80 -0.84 -1.78 5.76
N TYR A 81 -0.60 -2.29 6.98
CA TYR A 81 0.25 -1.63 7.96
C TYR A 81 1.65 -1.38 7.39
N THR A 82 2.31 -2.43 6.91
CA THR A 82 3.69 -2.38 6.44
C THR A 82 3.88 -1.42 5.28
N ARG A 83 2.93 -1.39 4.33
CA ARG A 83 3.01 -0.52 3.16
C ARG A 83 2.53 0.90 3.47
N TYR A 84 1.25 1.07 3.79
CA TYR A 84 0.66 2.41 3.87
C TYR A 84 1.22 3.27 4.99
N LEU A 85 1.43 2.71 6.19
CA LEU A 85 1.96 3.50 7.30
C LEU A 85 3.44 3.80 7.06
N GLY A 86 4.19 2.84 6.51
CA GLY A 86 5.57 3.07 6.07
C GLY A 86 5.69 4.22 5.06
N ASP A 87 4.80 4.23 4.06
CA ASP A 87 4.75 5.28 3.05
C ASP A 87 4.39 6.65 3.64
N LEU A 88 3.48 6.69 4.63
CA LEU A 88 3.16 7.94 5.31
C LEU A 88 4.34 8.45 6.14
N PHE A 89 4.95 7.64 7.00
CA PHE A 89 6.01 8.09 7.91
C PHE A 89 7.19 8.76 7.20
N GLY A 90 7.61 8.22 6.04
CA GLY A 90 8.81 8.67 5.33
C GLY A 90 8.57 9.31 3.96
N GLY A 91 7.34 9.25 3.43
CA GLY A 91 7.10 9.50 2.01
C GLY A 91 7.54 10.88 1.55
N GLN A 92 7.17 11.92 2.29
CA GLN A 92 7.53 13.30 1.94
C GLN A 92 9.04 13.54 1.89
N MET A 93 9.78 13.02 2.87
CA MET A 93 11.24 13.13 2.90
C MET A 93 11.87 12.35 1.74
N MET A 94 11.41 11.13 1.50
CA MET A 94 11.91 10.28 0.40
C MET A 94 11.62 10.88 -0.97
N GLY A 95 10.43 11.47 -1.16
CA GLY A 95 10.05 12.19 -2.37
C GLY A 95 10.97 13.38 -2.62
N ALA A 96 11.23 14.22 -1.60
CA ALA A 96 12.14 15.35 -1.73
C ALA A 96 13.58 14.92 -2.10
N MET A 97 14.09 13.87 -1.45
CA MET A 97 15.40 13.30 -1.78
C MET A 97 15.47 12.75 -3.20
N ALA A 98 14.42 12.05 -3.67
CA ALA A 98 14.33 11.53 -5.02
C ALA A 98 14.31 12.65 -6.07
N THR A 99 13.47 13.68 -5.87
CA THR A 99 13.40 14.86 -6.75
C THR A 99 14.76 15.52 -6.91
N GLN A 100 15.46 15.77 -5.80
CA GLN A 100 16.78 16.39 -5.82
C GLN A 100 17.84 15.50 -6.50
N SER A 101 17.89 14.21 -6.13
CA SER A 101 18.97 13.32 -6.56
C SER A 101 18.87 12.93 -8.04
N LEU A 102 17.64 12.87 -8.57
CA LEU A 102 17.37 12.50 -9.96
C LEU A 102 17.13 13.71 -10.87
N GLY A 103 17.14 14.94 -10.31
CA GLY A 103 16.91 16.17 -11.07
C GLY A 103 15.50 16.23 -11.68
N LEU A 104 14.49 15.79 -10.92
CA LEU A 104 13.11 15.72 -11.41
C LEU A 104 12.45 17.10 -11.39
N ASP A 105 11.55 17.31 -12.34
CA ASP A 105 10.61 18.43 -12.27
C ASP A 105 9.79 18.35 -10.99
N GLU A 106 9.40 19.50 -10.46
CA GLU A 106 8.58 19.58 -9.25
C GLU A 106 7.32 18.70 -9.38
N ASN A 107 7.12 17.83 -8.39
CA ASN A 107 5.99 16.89 -8.28
C ASN A 107 5.86 15.85 -9.42
N LYS A 108 6.87 15.63 -10.27
CA LYS A 108 6.84 14.56 -11.28
C LYS A 108 7.73 13.39 -10.91
N GLY A 109 7.27 12.17 -11.18
CA GLY A 109 8.02 10.93 -10.87
C GLY A 109 8.13 10.62 -9.38
N VAL A 110 7.34 11.31 -8.55
CA VAL A 110 7.27 11.15 -7.09
C VAL A 110 5.83 11.18 -6.57
N ALA A 111 4.83 11.00 -7.45
CA ALA A 111 3.42 11.03 -7.10
C ALA A 111 3.08 10.01 -6.00
N PHE A 112 3.74 8.85 -6.00
CA PHE A 112 3.62 7.82 -4.98
C PHE A 112 3.76 8.35 -3.54
N TYR A 113 4.69 9.29 -3.33
CA TYR A 113 5.00 9.86 -2.02
C TYR A 113 4.02 10.95 -1.57
N ASN A 114 3.11 11.37 -2.45
CA ASN A 114 2.18 12.46 -2.20
C ASN A 114 0.80 11.94 -1.80
N PHE A 115 0.30 12.40 -0.65
CA PHE A 115 -1.02 12.04 -0.12
C PHE A 115 -1.95 13.26 -0.08
N PRO A 116 -2.39 13.79 -1.25
CA PRO A 116 -3.09 15.08 -1.31
C PRO A 116 -4.44 15.09 -0.58
N LYS A 117 -5.03 13.92 -0.33
CA LYS A 117 -6.29 13.77 0.41
C LYS A 117 -6.09 13.71 1.94
N ILE A 118 -4.85 13.61 2.41
CA ILE A 118 -4.51 13.55 3.84
C ILE A 118 -3.90 14.89 4.24
N VAL A 119 -4.72 15.77 4.82
CA VAL A 119 -4.32 17.14 5.20
C VAL A 119 -3.45 17.15 6.45
N ASP A 120 -3.83 16.38 7.48
CA ASP A 120 -3.05 16.21 8.70
C ASP A 120 -2.61 14.75 8.82
N GLN A 121 -1.37 14.50 8.40
CA GLN A 121 -0.79 13.17 8.41
C GLN A 121 -0.71 12.58 9.82
N LYS A 122 -0.39 13.39 10.83
CA LYS A 122 -0.24 12.90 12.21
C LYS A 122 -1.61 12.48 12.76
N ALA A 123 -2.62 13.32 12.56
CA ALA A 123 -3.99 12.99 12.96
C ALA A 123 -4.52 11.76 12.24
N PHE A 124 -4.24 11.61 10.94
CA PHE A 124 -4.65 10.45 10.16
C PHE A 124 -4.00 9.16 10.69
N ILE A 125 -2.69 9.19 10.95
CA ILE A 125 -1.97 8.04 11.54
C ILE A 125 -2.55 7.68 12.92
N THR A 126 -2.83 8.67 13.78
CA THR A 126 -3.45 8.42 15.09
C THR A 126 -4.84 7.79 14.95
N MET A 127 -5.67 8.28 14.03
CA MET A 127 -6.98 7.69 13.73
C MET A 127 -6.83 6.25 13.24
N TRP A 128 -5.92 6.01 12.30
CA TRP A 128 -5.71 4.68 11.72
C TRP A 128 -5.25 3.66 12.78
N TYR A 129 -4.33 4.04 13.67
CA TYR A 129 -3.96 3.20 14.81
C TYR A 129 -5.13 2.95 15.77
N GLY A 130 -5.97 3.95 16.01
CA GLY A 130 -7.21 3.78 16.77
C GLY A 130 -8.08 2.67 16.18
N ARG A 131 -8.29 2.70 14.86
CA ARG A 131 -9.06 1.66 14.15
C ARG A 131 -8.40 0.30 14.16
N LEU A 132 -7.07 0.24 14.04
CA LEU A 132 -6.32 -1.01 14.14
C LEU A 132 -6.54 -1.67 15.51
N ASN A 133 -6.53 -0.87 16.59
CA ASN A 133 -6.74 -1.36 17.95
C ASN A 133 -8.19 -1.80 18.24
N GLU A 134 -9.15 -1.29 17.47
CA GLU A 134 -10.58 -1.65 17.56
C GLU A 134 -10.92 -2.94 16.79
N LEU A 135 -9.99 -3.51 16.01
CA LEU A 135 -10.28 -4.73 15.26
C LEU A 135 -10.61 -5.91 16.18
N GLU A 136 -11.73 -6.57 15.88
CA GLU A 136 -12.19 -7.78 16.56
C GLU A 136 -11.37 -9.00 16.10
N LEU A 137 -10.16 -9.13 16.64
CA LEU A 137 -9.27 -10.27 16.44
C LEU A 137 -9.02 -11.00 17.76
N SER A 138 -9.03 -12.33 17.72
CA SER A 138 -8.56 -13.16 18.81
C SER A 138 -7.07 -12.95 19.07
N ASP A 139 -6.59 -13.34 20.25
CA ASP A 139 -5.17 -13.20 20.58
C ASP A 139 -4.25 -14.03 19.66
N GLN A 140 -4.75 -15.16 19.15
CA GLN A 140 -4.03 -15.96 18.17
C GLN A 140 -3.94 -15.26 16.81
N GLU A 141 -5.04 -14.66 16.33
CA GLU A 141 -5.04 -13.90 15.07
C GLU A 141 -4.15 -12.66 15.18
N LYS A 142 -4.16 -11.95 16.31
CA LYS A 142 -3.24 -10.83 16.56
C LYS A 142 -1.78 -11.25 16.45
N LYS A 143 -1.44 -12.41 17.03
CA LYS A 143 -0.08 -12.96 16.90
C LYS A 143 0.24 -13.29 15.44
N SER A 144 -0.68 -13.91 14.72
CA SER A 144 -0.49 -14.21 13.30
C SER A 144 -0.33 -12.95 12.45
N VAL A 145 -1.03 -11.85 12.76
CA VAL A 145 -0.83 -10.54 12.10
C VAL A 145 0.56 -9.97 12.37
N VAL A 146 1.13 -10.21 13.56
CA VAL A 146 2.50 -9.77 13.89
C VAL A 146 3.57 -10.63 13.20
N ASP A 147 3.28 -11.91 12.99
CA ASP A 147 4.19 -12.87 12.34
C ASP A 147 4.19 -12.77 10.80
N GLU A 148 3.14 -12.18 10.20
CA GLU A 148 2.98 -11.93 8.75
C GLU A 148 3.81 -10.75 8.23
#